data_AF-A0A4D5S4L6-F1
#
_entry.id   AF-A0A4D5S4L6-F1
#
_cell.length_a   1.000
_cell.length_b   1.000
_cell.length_c   1.000
_cell.angle_alpha   90.00
_cell.angle_beta   90.00
_cell.angle_gamma   90.00
#
_symmetry.space_group_name_H-M   'P 1'
#
loop_
_entity.id
_entity.type
_entity.pdbx_description
1 polymer ?
#
loop_
_entity_poly.entity_id
_entity_poly.type
_entity_poly.pdbx_seq_one_letter_code
_entity_poly.pdbx_strand_id
1 'polypeptide(L)'
;MESATSLALFLSTTSSLRHVTLEFRATAASSRILVEGIAGNTSLTSLSISFWTFKPPEADLLWQMLESSKTLKTLTLELLEFEHSQVLDQVPGGLLNNHYLLTATIQQNPEHCPNRYFSGTRGEVREKLIFVSTQTFQFGVQELVRRNLSTLHRAVQFVMGARGRRFAEAFERVSKGSTLVETLKKATSDSEEEIKRKVASSTRYLDEHFLVEAGVVRDTVVCGESSRAQLDQIGLYNWLHIPQFLKVTDIILKPKGLSAGPSSSKKHC
;
A
#
# COMPACT_ATOMS: atom_id res chain seq x y z
N MET A 1 -12.72 15.22 26.09
CA MET A 1 -13.37 14.41 25.04
C MET A 1 -13.87 15.30 23.92
N GLU A 2 -14.62 16.36 24.23
CA GLU A 2 -15.11 17.36 23.25
C GLU A 2 -14.02 17.92 22.32
N SER A 3 -12.84 18.27 22.86
CA SER A 3 -11.70 18.74 22.05
C SER A 3 -11.17 17.70 21.05
N ALA A 4 -11.20 16.41 21.38
CA ALA A 4 -10.80 15.34 20.47
C ALA A 4 -11.82 15.15 19.36
N THR A 5 -13.11 15.26 19.67
CA THR A 5 -14.20 15.20 18.69
C THR A 5 -14.14 16.36 17.71
N SER A 6 -13.92 17.60 18.19
CA SER A 6 -13.77 18.77 17.32
C SER A 6 -12.56 18.64 16.39
N LEU A 7 -11.43 18.16 16.91
CA LEU A 7 -10.24 17.93 16.09
C LEU A 7 -10.47 16.81 15.07
N ALA A 8 -11.09 15.70 15.45
CA ALA A 8 -11.44 14.62 14.54
C ALA A 8 -12.39 15.09 13.41
N LEU A 9 -13.38 15.92 13.73
CA LEU A 9 -14.27 16.52 12.75
C LEU A 9 -13.52 17.44 11.79
N PHE A 10 -12.60 18.27 12.30
CA PHE A 10 -11.75 19.09 11.46
C PHE A 10 -10.87 18.24 10.53
N LEU A 11 -10.26 17.18 11.06
CA LEU A 11 -9.43 16.25 10.30
C LEU A 11 -10.23 15.55 9.21
N SER A 12 -11.46 15.11 9.46
CA SER A 12 -12.25 14.40 8.46
C SER A 12 -12.82 15.30 7.36
N THR A 13 -13.12 16.56 7.68
CA THR A 13 -13.77 17.50 6.75
C THR A 13 -12.78 18.30 5.89
N THR A 14 -11.53 18.44 6.34
CA THR A 14 -10.55 19.27 5.64
C THR A 14 -9.95 18.55 4.43
N SER A 15 -10.05 19.18 3.25
CA SER A 15 -9.50 18.68 1.97
C SER A 15 -8.18 19.33 1.54
N SER A 16 -7.70 20.33 2.30
CA SER A 16 -6.45 21.06 2.03
C SER A 16 -5.28 20.61 2.91
N LEU A 17 -5.53 19.85 3.97
CA LEU A 17 -4.54 19.48 4.98
C LEU A 17 -3.60 18.41 4.44
N ARG A 18 -2.31 18.74 4.33
CA ARG A 18 -1.29 17.81 3.80
C ARG A 18 -0.44 17.18 4.89
N HIS A 19 -0.13 17.94 5.94
CA HIS A 19 0.78 17.54 6.99
C HIS A 19 0.12 17.74 8.36
N VAL A 20 0.17 16.72 9.19
CA VAL A 20 -0.35 16.75 10.57
C VAL A 20 0.68 16.13 11.50
N THR A 21 0.98 16.87 12.57
CA THR A 21 1.77 16.37 13.70
C THR A 21 0.92 16.50 14.96
N LEU A 22 0.65 15.37 15.61
CA LEU A 22 -0.15 15.27 16.84
C LEU A 22 0.76 14.78 17.96
N GLU A 23 1.32 15.74 18.69
CA GLU A 23 2.28 15.50 19.77
C GLU A 23 1.66 15.88 21.12
N PHE A 24 0.87 14.95 21.67
CA PHE A 24 0.23 15.12 22.98
C PHE A 24 -0.23 13.78 23.53
N ARG A 25 -0.40 13.72 24.86
CA ARG A 25 -0.90 12.51 25.51
C ARG A 25 -2.38 12.27 25.17
N ALA A 26 -2.66 11.19 24.47
CA ALA A 26 -4.01 10.76 24.14
C ALA A 26 -4.38 9.46 24.87
N THR A 27 -5.51 9.48 25.57
CA THR A 27 -6.12 8.24 26.11
C THR A 27 -6.61 7.36 24.97
N ALA A 28 -6.78 6.05 25.19
CA ALA A 28 -7.29 5.13 24.16
C ALA A 28 -8.60 5.63 23.51
N ALA A 29 -9.55 6.16 24.31
CA ALA A 29 -10.79 6.72 23.78
C ALA A 29 -10.57 7.95 22.87
N SER A 30 -9.60 8.81 23.21
CA SER A 30 -9.24 9.96 22.38
C SER A 30 -8.49 9.52 21.11
N SER A 31 -7.57 8.57 21.21
CA SER A 31 -6.87 7.96 20.07
C SER A 31 -7.87 7.41 19.06
N ARG A 32 -8.89 6.68 19.52
CA ARG A 32 -9.96 6.16 18.67
C ARG A 32 -10.65 7.24 17.84
N ILE A 33 -11.20 8.25 18.51
CA ILE A 33 -11.95 9.35 17.89
C ILE A 33 -11.07 10.06 16.84
N LEU A 34 -9.81 10.29 17.18
CA LEU A 34 -8.88 10.98 16.29
C LEU A 34 -8.49 10.12 15.08
N VAL A 35 -8.26 8.82 15.23
CA VAL A 35 -7.99 7.95 14.08
C VAL A 35 -9.20 7.82 13.17
N GLU A 36 -10.43 7.77 13.70
CA GLU A 36 -11.65 7.82 12.89
C GLU A 36 -11.72 9.14 12.07
N GLY A 37 -11.37 10.27 12.69
CA GLY A 37 -11.24 11.55 11.99
C GLY A 37 -10.18 11.55 10.89
N ILE A 38 -9.00 10.98 11.18
CA ILE A 38 -7.90 10.85 10.21
C ILE A 38 -8.30 9.94 9.04
N ALA A 39 -9.00 8.84 9.31
CA ALA A 39 -9.46 7.90 8.28
C ALA A 39 -10.40 8.55 7.25
N GLY A 40 -11.17 9.56 7.67
CA GLY A 40 -12.00 10.36 6.77
C GLY A 40 -11.20 11.33 5.89
N ASN A 41 -9.93 11.62 6.20
CA ASN A 41 -9.14 12.58 5.45
C ASN A 41 -8.60 11.97 4.15
N THR A 42 -9.00 12.55 3.02
CA THR A 42 -8.61 12.11 1.67
C THR A 42 -7.45 12.92 1.08
N SER A 43 -6.87 13.81 1.86
CA SER A 43 -5.93 14.83 1.38
C SER A 43 -4.58 14.80 2.11
N LEU A 44 -4.53 14.13 3.27
CA LEU A 44 -3.36 14.01 4.12
C LEU A 44 -2.28 13.16 3.45
N THR A 45 -1.05 13.67 3.42
CA THR A 45 0.12 13.02 2.83
C THR A 45 1.20 12.68 3.86
N SER A 46 1.20 13.35 5.02
CA SER A 46 2.15 13.10 6.11
C SER A 46 1.44 13.12 7.46
N LEU A 47 1.66 12.08 8.26
CA LEU A 47 1.10 11.93 9.60
C LEU A 47 2.21 11.60 10.59
N SER A 48 2.32 12.40 11.64
CA SER A 48 3.17 12.14 12.80
C SER A 48 2.31 12.08 14.05
N ILE A 49 2.35 10.98 14.79
CA ILE A 49 1.63 10.80 16.05
C ILE A 49 2.64 10.43 17.12
N SER A 50 2.67 11.22 18.18
CA SER A 50 3.56 11.00 19.32
C SER A 50 2.77 11.05 20.62
N PHE A 51 3.17 10.23 21.59
CA PHE A 51 2.62 10.16 22.94
C PHE A 51 1.19 9.57 23.06
N TRP A 52 0.75 8.76 22.10
CA TRP A 52 -0.59 8.15 22.15
C TRP A 52 -0.56 6.74 22.74
N THR A 53 -1.65 6.37 23.41
CA THR A 53 -1.90 5.01 23.88
C THR A 53 -2.88 4.31 22.94
N PHE A 54 -2.54 3.11 22.49
CA PHE A 54 -3.39 2.25 21.67
C PHE A 54 -3.63 0.92 22.39
N LYS A 55 -4.90 0.61 22.68
CA LYS A 55 -5.32 -0.75 23.04
C LYS A 55 -5.63 -1.52 21.75
N PRO A 56 -5.78 -2.86 21.80
CA PRO A 56 -5.96 -3.66 20.58
C PRO A 56 -7.05 -3.15 19.61
N PRO A 57 -8.27 -2.76 20.06
CA PRO A 57 -9.31 -2.26 19.15
C PRO A 57 -8.92 -0.97 18.42
N GLU A 58 -8.25 -0.06 19.10
CA GLU A 58 -7.79 1.20 18.52
C GLU A 58 -6.61 1.00 17.58
N ALA A 59 -5.73 0.04 17.89
CA ALA A 59 -4.63 -0.35 17.01
C ALA A 59 -5.17 -0.95 15.70
N ASP A 60 -6.17 -1.84 15.77
CA ASP A 60 -6.81 -2.40 14.59
C ASP A 60 -7.43 -1.32 13.70
N LEU A 61 -8.08 -0.33 14.31
CA LEU A 61 -8.66 0.81 13.61
C LEU A 61 -7.57 1.69 12.94
N LEU A 62 -6.42 1.89 13.59
CA LEU A 62 -5.24 2.53 12.99
C LEU A 62 -4.73 1.76 11.77
N TRP A 63 -4.64 0.43 11.86
CA TRP A 63 -4.14 -0.38 10.75
C TRP A 63 -5.12 -0.42 9.57
N GLN A 64 -6.43 -0.46 9.82
CA GLN A 64 -7.46 -0.34 8.79
C GLN A 64 -7.44 1.05 8.11
N MET A 65 -7.22 2.11 8.88
CA MET A 65 -7.04 3.45 8.34
C MET A 65 -5.85 3.50 7.39
N LEU A 66 -4.70 2.94 7.80
CA LEU A 66 -3.51 2.91 6.95
C LEU A 66 -3.71 2.05 5.71
N GLU A 67 -4.39 0.91 5.81
CA GLU A 67 -4.71 0.05 4.67
C GLU A 67 -5.51 0.78 3.58
N SER A 68 -6.52 1.54 4.00
CA SER A 68 -7.43 2.25 3.12
C SER A 68 -6.86 3.56 2.56
N SER A 69 -5.84 4.13 3.21
CA SER A 69 -5.24 5.41 2.80
C SER A 69 -4.46 5.28 1.49
N LYS A 70 -4.86 6.10 0.50
CA LYS A 70 -4.20 6.20 -0.82
C LYS A 70 -3.37 7.47 -0.98
N THR A 71 -3.42 8.35 0.02
CA THR A 71 -2.77 9.67 -0.03
C THR A 71 -1.62 9.78 0.93
N LEU A 72 -1.64 9.03 2.04
CA LEU A 72 -0.59 9.05 3.04
C LEU A 72 0.69 8.41 2.50
N LYS A 73 1.77 9.19 2.52
CA LYS A 73 3.10 8.82 2.00
C LYS A 73 4.11 8.68 3.13
N THR A 74 3.98 9.51 4.16
CA THR A 74 4.88 9.56 5.31
C THR A 74 4.12 9.25 6.59
N LEU A 75 4.65 8.31 7.37
CA LEU A 75 4.12 7.92 8.66
C LEU A 75 5.22 7.93 9.73
N THR A 76 4.96 8.63 10.82
CA THR A 76 5.79 8.56 12.04
C THR A 76 4.88 8.26 13.22
N LEU A 77 5.16 7.17 13.94
CA LEU A 77 4.43 6.77 15.14
C LEU A 77 5.43 6.59 16.30
N GLU A 78 5.27 7.39 17.34
CA GLU A 78 6.06 7.33 18.58
C GLU A 78 5.13 7.12 19.78
N LEU A 79 4.81 5.87 20.07
CA LEU A 79 3.66 5.52 20.92
C LEU A 79 4.09 5.21 22.35
N LEU A 80 3.28 5.62 23.35
CA LEU A 80 3.61 5.41 24.78
C LEU A 80 3.55 3.93 25.15
N GLU A 81 2.43 3.30 24.81
CA GLU A 81 2.12 1.94 25.20
C GLU A 81 1.51 1.19 24.02
N PHE A 82 2.12 0.04 23.76
CA PHE A 82 1.59 -1.00 22.90
C PHE A 82 1.46 -2.27 23.77
N GLU A 83 0.68 -2.18 24.85
CA GLU A 83 0.52 -3.31 25.78
C GLU A 83 -0.01 -4.54 25.05
N HIS A 84 0.70 -5.67 25.19
CA HIS A 84 0.28 -7.02 24.79
C HIS A 84 -0.10 -7.25 23.32
N SER A 85 0.15 -6.31 22.42
CA SER A 85 -0.12 -6.55 21.01
C SER A 85 0.98 -7.43 20.42
N GLN A 86 0.59 -8.50 19.74
CA GLN A 86 1.47 -9.21 18.80
C GLN A 86 1.91 -8.32 17.61
N VAL A 87 1.44 -7.06 17.54
CA VAL A 87 1.67 -6.05 16.48
C VAL A 87 3.12 -5.56 16.43
N LEU A 88 3.92 -5.71 17.50
CA LEU A 88 5.36 -5.38 17.47
C LEU A 88 6.26 -6.60 17.25
N ASP A 89 5.70 -7.80 17.09
CA ASP A 89 6.43 -9.00 16.67
C ASP A 89 6.32 -9.24 15.16
N GLN A 90 5.21 -8.81 14.56
CA GLN A 90 4.94 -8.91 13.12
C GLN A 90 4.32 -7.63 12.58
N VAL A 91 4.61 -7.30 11.32
CA VAL A 91 4.00 -6.15 10.67
C VAL A 91 2.49 -6.38 10.49
N PRO A 92 1.62 -5.48 10.95
CA PRO A 92 0.18 -5.59 10.78
C PRO A 92 -0.23 -5.75 9.32
N GLY A 93 -1.25 -6.59 9.07
CA GLY A 93 -1.81 -6.80 7.74
C GLY A 93 -2.22 -5.50 7.05
N GLY A 94 -2.83 -4.56 7.79
CA GLY A 94 -3.24 -3.28 7.24
C GLY A 94 -2.07 -2.43 6.73
N LEU A 95 -0.91 -2.51 7.39
CA LEU A 95 0.32 -1.88 6.88
C LEU A 95 0.83 -2.66 5.66
N LEU A 96 0.95 -3.99 5.74
CA LEU A 96 1.40 -4.85 4.63
C LEU A 96 0.60 -4.67 3.34
N ASN A 97 -0.70 -4.37 3.44
CA ASN A 97 -1.58 -4.15 2.30
C ASN A 97 -1.51 -2.71 1.75
N ASN A 98 -0.84 -1.79 2.44
CA ASN A 98 -0.64 -0.44 1.97
C ASN A 98 0.48 -0.38 0.90
N HIS A 99 0.18 0.28 -0.22
CA HIS A 99 1.11 0.45 -1.35
C HIS A 99 1.50 1.92 -1.62
N TYR A 100 1.06 2.85 -0.77
CA TYR A 100 1.20 4.30 -0.97
C TYR A 100 2.19 4.95 -0.01
N LEU A 101 2.44 4.32 1.16
CA LEU A 101 3.47 4.72 2.11
C LEU A 101 4.85 4.51 1.50
N LEU A 102 5.65 5.58 1.50
CA LEU A 102 7.02 5.64 1.02
C LEU A 102 8.02 5.84 2.13
N THR A 103 7.57 6.29 3.30
CA THR A 103 8.39 6.40 4.51
C THR A 103 7.53 6.04 5.71
N ALA A 104 8.07 5.21 6.60
CA ALA A 104 7.39 4.78 7.81
C ALA A 104 8.42 4.58 8.93
N THR A 105 8.19 5.22 10.06
CA THR A 105 8.95 5.02 11.31
C THR A 105 7.95 4.75 12.41
N ILE A 106 8.05 3.59 13.07
CA ILE A 106 7.12 3.19 14.13
C ILE A 106 7.98 2.74 15.30
N GLN A 107 7.91 3.42 16.43
CA GLN A 107 8.72 3.13 17.60
C GLN A 107 7.95 3.36 18.89
N GLN A 108 8.32 2.64 19.94
CA GLN A 108 7.87 2.96 21.29
C GLN A 108 8.59 4.22 21.81
N ASN A 109 7.86 5.07 22.52
CA ASN A 109 8.44 6.26 23.13
C ASN A 109 9.28 5.86 24.38
N PRO A 110 10.57 6.22 24.43
CA PRO A 110 11.46 5.82 25.52
C PRO A 110 11.13 6.47 26.88
N GLU A 111 10.35 7.56 26.90
CA GLU A 111 9.94 8.23 28.15
C GLU A 111 8.93 7.42 28.99
N HIS A 112 8.37 6.34 28.43
CA HIS A 112 7.43 5.44 29.11
C HIS A 112 7.92 3.98 29.10
N CYS A 113 9.11 3.75 29.64
CA CYS A 113 9.53 2.40 30.06
C CYS A 113 9.22 2.24 31.57
N PRO A 114 8.19 1.48 31.97
CA PRO A 114 7.83 1.30 33.38
C PRO A 114 8.90 0.53 34.19
N ASN A 115 9.85 -0.12 33.50
CA ASN A 115 10.88 -0.98 34.11
C ASN A 115 12.25 -0.30 34.23
N ARG A 116 12.31 0.98 34.61
CA ARG A 116 13.56 1.60 35.08
C ARG A 116 13.80 1.21 36.55
N TYR A 117 14.02 -0.09 36.81
CA TYR A 117 14.53 -0.53 38.10
C TYR A 117 15.98 -0.07 38.22
N PHE A 118 16.21 1.02 38.96
CA PHE A 118 17.52 1.26 39.57
C PHE A 118 17.69 0.26 40.73
N SER A 119 18.12 -0.98 40.44
CA SER A 119 18.80 -1.80 41.44
C SER A 119 20.27 -1.42 41.45
N GLY A 120 20.80 -1.08 42.62
CA GLY A 120 22.02 -0.31 42.79
C GLY A 120 23.36 -1.01 42.54
N THR A 121 24.40 -0.28 42.98
CA THR A 121 25.83 -0.61 43.07
C THR A 121 26.65 -0.65 41.78
N ARG A 122 27.28 0.50 41.51
CA ARG A 122 28.65 0.71 41.01
C ARG A 122 29.32 -0.52 40.35
N GLY A 123 29.15 -0.63 39.03
CA GLY A 123 29.88 -1.58 38.20
C GLY A 123 29.24 -1.69 36.82
N GLU A 124 29.82 -1.03 35.84
CA GLU A 124 29.63 -1.25 34.40
C GLU A 124 28.22 -1.64 33.94
N VAL A 125 27.30 -0.67 33.95
CA VAL A 125 26.06 -0.80 33.19
C VAL A 125 26.40 -0.54 31.73
N ARG A 126 26.66 -1.61 30.97
CA ARG A 126 26.41 -1.58 29.53
C ARG A 126 24.94 -1.18 29.37
N GLU A 127 24.71 0.06 28.96
CA GLU A 127 23.42 0.56 28.51
C GLU A 127 22.94 -0.32 27.37
N LYS A 128 22.29 -1.44 27.72
CA LYS A 128 21.56 -2.23 26.77
C LYS A 128 20.24 -1.49 26.60
N LEU A 129 20.25 -0.49 25.72
CA LEU A 129 19.06 0.12 25.14
C LEU A 129 18.13 -1.02 24.73
N ILE A 130 17.12 -1.31 25.55
CA ILE A 130 16.12 -2.33 25.25
C ILE A 130 15.36 -1.78 24.05
N PHE A 131 15.56 -2.41 22.91
CA PHE A 131 15.04 -2.00 21.61
C PHE A 131 13.50 -2.13 21.61
N VAL A 132 12.80 -1.09 22.10
CA VAL A 132 11.73 -0.22 21.53
C VAL A 132 10.78 -0.76 20.41
N SER A 133 11.01 -1.93 19.84
CA SER A 133 10.19 -2.69 18.88
C SER A 133 11.04 -3.89 18.47
N THR A 134 10.51 -5.06 18.11
CA THR A 134 11.43 -6.15 17.72
C THR A 134 12.22 -5.77 16.46
N GLN A 135 13.48 -6.22 16.35
CA GLN A 135 14.26 -6.03 15.10
C GLN A 135 13.51 -6.58 13.88
N THR A 136 12.77 -7.67 14.07
CA THR A 136 11.90 -8.29 13.07
C THR A 136 10.82 -7.33 12.57
N PHE A 137 10.17 -6.60 13.48
CA PHE A 137 9.16 -5.61 13.12
C PHE A 137 9.76 -4.44 12.34
N GLN A 138 10.88 -3.87 12.80
CA GLN A 138 11.56 -2.78 12.09
C GLN A 138 12.00 -3.20 10.68
N PHE A 139 12.58 -4.40 10.57
CA PHE A 139 12.93 -4.97 9.28
C PHE A 139 11.70 -5.11 8.37
N GLY A 140 10.57 -5.57 8.91
CA GLY A 140 9.34 -5.68 8.15
C GLY A 140 8.79 -4.34 7.67
N VAL A 141 8.85 -3.28 8.47
CA VAL A 141 8.47 -1.92 8.07
C VAL A 141 9.39 -1.39 6.97
N GLN A 142 10.71 -1.61 7.09
CA GLN A 142 11.68 -1.24 6.05
C GLN A 142 11.44 -2.00 4.75
N GLU A 143 11.18 -3.31 4.83
CA GLU A 143 10.92 -4.16 3.67
C GLU A 143 9.63 -3.75 2.94
N LEU A 144 8.60 -3.36 3.69
CA LEU A 144 7.38 -2.79 3.15
C LEU A 144 7.63 -1.50 2.39
N VAL A 145 8.36 -0.55 2.98
CA VAL A 145 8.70 0.72 2.34
C VAL A 145 9.51 0.47 1.07
N ARG A 146 10.50 -0.44 1.14
CA ARG A 146 11.32 -0.84 -0.01
C ARG A 146 10.47 -1.45 -1.12
N ARG A 147 9.51 -2.32 -0.79
CA ARG A 147 8.56 -2.91 -1.75
C ARG A 147 7.70 -1.85 -2.42
N ASN A 148 7.15 -0.90 -1.65
CA ASN A 148 6.30 0.16 -2.17
C ASN A 148 7.09 1.08 -3.10
N LEU A 149 8.31 1.47 -2.72
CA LEU A 149 9.20 2.26 -3.57
C LEU A 149 9.56 1.51 -4.87
N SER A 150 9.88 0.21 -4.78
CA SER A 150 10.15 -0.61 -5.96
C SER A 150 8.93 -0.70 -6.89
N THR A 151 7.73 -0.82 -6.32
CA THR A 151 6.46 -0.82 -7.06
C THR A 151 6.27 0.51 -7.78
N LEU A 152 6.47 1.63 -7.08
CA LEU A 152 6.38 2.97 -7.67
C LEU A 152 7.37 3.16 -8.82
N HIS A 153 8.63 2.74 -8.67
CA HIS A 153 9.61 2.81 -9.76
C HIS A 153 9.23 1.97 -10.98
N ARG A 154 8.69 0.77 -10.78
CA ARG A 154 8.19 -0.06 -11.88
C ARG A 154 6.99 0.56 -12.59
N ALA A 155 6.10 1.22 -11.84
CA ALA A 155 4.99 1.97 -12.42
C ALA A 155 5.48 3.15 -13.26
N VAL A 156 6.49 3.89 -12.80
CA VAL A 156 7.16 4.93 -13.59
C VAL A 156 7.73 4.34 -14.88
N GLN A 157 8.43 3.21 -14.80
CA GLN A 157 8.98 2.54 -15.98
C GLN A 157 7.89 2.13 -16.98
N PHE A 158 6.73 1.65 -16.51
CA PHE A 158 5.59 1.33 -17.37
C PHE A 158 5.12 2.55 -18.17
N VAL A 159 4.96 3.69 -17.49
CA VAL A 159 4.58 4.97 -18.12
C VAL A 159 5.64 5.42 -19.14
N MET A 160 6.91 5.15 -18.85
CA MET A 160 8.04 5.44 -19.74
C MET A 160 8.21 4.43 -20.89
N GLY A 161 7.32 3.43 -21.01
CA GLY A 161 7.30 2.50 -22.14
C GLY A 161 7.75 1.07 -21.82
N ALA A 162 8.13 0.76 -20.57
CA ALA A 162 8.43 -0.62 -20.19
C ALA A 162 7.16 -1.48 -20.25
N ARG A 163 7.31 -2.75 -20.67
CA ARG A 163 6.21 -3.69 -20.88
C ARG A 163 6.46 -5.01 -20.16
N GLY A 164 5.37 -5.70 -19.85
CA GLY A 164 5.34 -6.96 -19.16
C GLY A 164 4.72 -6.86 -17.77
N ARG A 165 4.18 -8.00 -17.33
CA ARG A 165 3.39 -8.20 -16.12
C ARG A 165 3.84 -7.42 -14.89
N ARG A 166 5.13 -7.51 -14.52
CA ARG A 166 5.65 -6.84 -13.32
C ARG A 166 5.51 -5.31 -13.33
N PHE A 167 5.52 -4.70 -14.51
CA PHE A 167 5.38 -3.25 -14.68
C PHE A 167 3.89 -2.87 -14.73
N ALA A 168 3.09 -3.66 -15.44
CA ALA A 168 1.64 -3.51 -15.50
C ALA A 168 0.98 -3.64 -14.11
N GLU A 169 1.32 -4.68 -13.34
CA GLU A 169 0.83 -4.88 -11.96
C GLU A 169 1.20 -3.71 -11.06
N ALA A 170 2.43 -3.21 -11.21
CA ALA A 170 2.91 -2.10 -10.42
C ALA A 170 2.17 -0.81 -10.77
N PHE A 171 1.99 -0.54 -12.07
CA PHE A 171 1.24 0.59 -12.58
C PHE A 171 -0.23 0.55 -12.12
N GLU A 172 -0.93 -0.56 -12.31
CA GLU A 172 -2.32 -0.76 -11.88
C GLU A 172 -2.52 -0.46 -10.39
N ARG A 173 -1.52 -0.84 -9.56
CA ARG A 173 -1.58 -0.70 -8.11
C ARG A 173 -1.45 0.74 -7.62
N VAL A 174 -0.70 1.60 -8.32
CA VAL A 174 -0.38 2.96 -7.87
C VAL A 174 -0.90 4.07 -8.79
N SER A 175 -1.47 3.74 -9.95
CA SER A 175 -1.93 4.70 -10.97
C SER A 175 -2.99 5.68 -10.45
N LYS A 176 -3.75 5.29 -9.44
CA LYS A 176 -4.79 6.14 -8.81
C LYS A 176 -4.22 7.12 -7.77
N GLY A 177 -2.95 6.99 -7.39
CA GLY A 177 -2.29 7.87 -6.42
C GLY A 177 -1.59 9.06 -7.06
N SER A 178 -1.57 10.20 -6.37
CA SER A 178 -0.82 11.39 -6.81
C SER A 178 0.70 11.18 -6.81
N THR A 179 1.18 10.19 -6.05
CA THR A 179 2.60 9.86 -5.89
C THR A 179 3.29 9.50 -7.20
N LEU A 180 2.58 8.82 -8.12
CA LEU A 180 3.11 8.47 -9.43
C LEU A 180 3.41 9.73 -10.25
N VAL A 181 2.47 10.67 -10.30
CA VAL A 181 2.61 11.96 -11.00
C VAL A 181 3.75 12.78 -10.42
N GLU A 182 3.84 12.87 -9.10
CA GLU A 182 4.93 13.58 -8.42
C GLU A 182 6.30 12.96 -8.70
N THR A 183 6.37 11.64 -8.79
CA THR A 183 7.63 10.93 -9.09
C THR A 183 8.02 11.11 -10.55
N LEU A 184 7.05 11.08 -11.47
CA LEU A 184 7.28 11.38 -12.88
C LEU A 184 7.78 12.82 -13.08
N LYS A 185 7.21 13.80 -12.37
CA LYS A 185 7.69 15.20 -12.39
C LYS A 185 9.15 15.36 -11.96
N LYS A 186 9.61 14.50 -11.05
CA LYS A 186 11.01 14.51 -10.60
C LYS A 186 11.93 13.78 -11.59
N ALA A 187 11.40 12.79 -12.30
CA ALA A 187 12.16 11.95 -13.22
C ALA A 187 12.21 12.52 -14.65
N THR A 188 11.26 13.37 -15.03
CA THR A 188 11.16 13.96 -16.37
C THR A 188 11.07 15.48 -16.30
N SER A 189 11.44 16.17 -17.39
CA SER A 189 11.28 17.62 -17.54
C SER A 189 9.91 18.00 -18.12
N ASP A 190 8.94 17.08 -18.08
CA ASP A 190 7.62 17.28 -18.67
C ASP A 190 6.73 18.17 -17.78
N SER A 191 5.76 18.85 -18.39
CA SER A 191 4.71 19.56 -17.63
C SER A 191 3.78 18.59 -16.91
N GLU A 192 3.05 19.07 -15.90
CA GLU A 192 2.08 18.23 -15.18
C GLU A 192 1.00 17.65 -16.11
N GLU A 193 0.56 18.44 -17.09
CA GLU A 193 -0.45 18.08 -18.09
C GLU A 193 0.06 16.97 -19.01
N GLU A 194 1.32 17.06 -19.44
CA GLU A 194 1.98 16.01 -20.23
C GLU A 194 2.08 14.71 -19.43
N ILE A 195 2.47 14.79 -18.15
CA ILE A 195 2.54 13.62 -17.26
C ILE A 195 1.16 12.98 -17.08
N LYS A 196 0.13 13.79 -16.83
CA LYS A 196 -1.26 13.30 -16.73
C LYS A 196 -1.70 12.62 -18.03
N ARG A 197 -1.34 13.18 -19.19
CA ARG A 197 -1.62 12.55 -20.50
C ARG A 197 -0.88 11.22 -20.67
N LYS A 198 0.39 11.12 -20.25
CA LYS A 198 1.17 9.86 -20.27
C LYS A 198 0.59 8.80 -19.34
N VAL A 199 0.13 9.18 -18.15
CA VAL A 199 -0.54 8.24 -17.24
C VAL A 199 -1.87 7.76 -17.84
N ALA A 200 -2.68 8.67 -18.38
CA ALA A 200 -3.96 8.32 -19.02
C ALA A 200 -3.77 7.42 -20.25
N SER A 201 -2.76 7.71 -21.10
CA SER A 201 -2.45 6.87 -22.25
C SER A 201 -1.95 5.48 -21.84
N SER A 202 -1.20 5.39 -20.74
CA SER A 202 -0.72 4.12 -20.18
C SER A 202 -1.87 3.28 -19.59
N THR A 203 -2.87 3.91 -18.96
CA THR A 203 -4.10 3.23 -18.52
C THR A 203 -4.83 2.64 -19.71
N ARG A 204 -5.11 3.45 -20.74
CA ARG A 204 -5.77 2.97 -21.96
C ARG A 204 -4.99 1.83 -22.62
N TYR A 205 -3.67 1.95 -22.70
CA TYR A 205 -2.81 0.90 -23.23
C TYR A 205 -2.96 -0.41 -22.46
N LEU A 206 -2.95 -0.34 -21.12
CA LEU A 206 -3.14 -1.52 -20.27
C LEU A 206 -4.51 -2.16 -20.49
N ASP A 207 -5.57 -1.37 -20.64
CA ASP A 207 -6.92 -1.89 -20.91
C ASP A 207 -6.98 -2.59 -22.28
N GLU A 208 -6.38 -2.01 -23.31
CA GLU A 208 -6.34 -2.55 -24.67
C GLU A 208 -5.47 -3.83 -24.76
N HIS A 209 -4.39 -3.91 -23.99
CA HIS A 209 -3.39 -4.99 -24.05
C HIS A 209 -3.38 -5.86 -22.79
N PHE A 210 -4.48 -5.87 -22.03
CA PHE A 210 -4.55 -6.49 -20.70
C PHE A 210 -4.05 -7.93 -20.68
N LEU A 211 -4.49 -8.76 -21.63
CA LEU A 211 -4.11 -10.18 -21.68
C LEU A 211 -2.63 -10.41 -22.01
N VAL A 212 -2.02 -9.52 -22.80
CA VAL A 212 -0.58 -9.56 -23.11
C VAL A 212 0.21 -9.17 -21.88
N GLU A 213 -0.14 -8.03 -21.29
CA GLU A 213 0.54 -7.49 -20.12
C GLU A 213 0.40 -8.43 -18.91
N ALA A 214 -0.78 -9.03 -18.70
CA ALA A 214 -0.98 -10.04 -17.66
C ALA A 214 -0.28 -11.38 -17.94
N GLY A 215 0.26 -11.56 -19.14
CA GLY A 215 0.96 -12.77 -19.56
C GLY A 215 0.03 -13.96 -19.83
N VAL A 216 -1.24 -13.70 -20.12
CA VAL A 216 -2.22 -14.72 -20.52
C VAL A 216 -1.97 -15.16 -21.97
N VAL A 217 -1.70 -14.20 -22.85
CA VAL A 217 -1.34 -14.44 -24.25
C VAL A 217 0.01 -13.82 -24.57
N ARG A 218 0.64 -14.27 -25.66
CA ARG A 218 1.92 -13.70 -26.11
C ARG A 218 1.76 -12.42 -26.92
N ASP A 219 0.65 -12.28 -27.64
CA ASP A 219 0.44 -11.19 -28.59
C ASP A 219 -1.04 -10.85 -28.75
N THR A 220 -1.83 -11.75 -29.33
CA THR A 220 -3.27 -11.54 -29.48
C THR A 220 -4.08 -12.80 -29.24
N VAL A 221 -5.37 -12.64 -28.94
CA VAL A 221 -6.32 -13.75 -28.85
C VAL A 221 -6.81 -14.06 -30.25
N VAL A 222 -6.62 -15.31 -30.66
CA VAL A 222 -7.14 -15.85 -31.92
C VAL A 222 -7.90 -17.12 -31.59
N CYS A 223 -9.11 -17.25 -32.10
CA CYS A 223 -9.89 -18.48 -31.99
C CYS A 223 -9.78 -19.29 -33.28
N GLY A 224 -9.84 -20.63 -33.17
CA GLY A 224 -9.93 -21.51 -34.33
C GLY A 224 -11.30 -21.46 -34.99
N GLU A 225 -11.46 -22.04 -36.18
CA GLU A 225 -12.72 -21.98 -36.94
C GLU A 225 -13.94 -22.49 -36.15
N SER A 226 -15.03 -21.72 -36.17
CA SER A 226 -16.31 -22.05 -35.53
C SER A 226 -17.45 -21.29 -36.19
N SER A 227 -18.66 -21.88 -36.14
CA SER A 227 -19.91 -21.25 -36.58
C SER A 227 -20.58 -20.38 -35.51
N ARG A 228 -20.00 -20.30 -34.31
CA ARG A 228 -20.51 -19.48 -33.19
C ARG A 228 -19.65 -18.24 -33.00
N ALA A 229 -20.21 -17.19 -32.38
CA ALA A 229 -19.44 -16.02 -31.97
C ALA A 229 -18.31 -16.43 -30.99
N GLN A 230 -17.10 -15.94 -31.26
CA GLN A 230 -15.89 -16.28 -30.51
C GLN A 230 -15.28 -15.07 -29.82
N LEU A 231 -14.36 -15.34 -28.90
CA LEU A 231 -13.80 -14.32 -28.02
C LEU A 231 -13.00 -13.25 -28.79
N ASP A 232 -12.31 -13.62 -29.87
CA ASP A 232 -11.61 -12.69 -30.77
C ASP A 232 -12.55 -11.85 -31.63
N GLN A 233 -13.84 -12.18 -31.69
CA GLN A 233 -14.86 -11.49 -32.49
C GLN A 233 -15.75 -10.54 -31.68
N ILE A 234 -15.56 -10.43 -30.35
CA ILE A 234 -16.42 -9.60 -29.51
C ILE A 234 -16.23 -8.10 -29.74
N GLY A 235 -15.18 -7.69 -30.46
CA GLY A 235 -14.89 -6.28 -30.75
C GLY A 235 -14.29 -5.51 -29.57
N LEU A 236 -13.62 -4.39 -29.85
CA LEU A 236 -12.82 -3.65 -28.85
C LEU A 236 -13.65 -3.18 -27.65
N TYR A 237 -14.88 -2.72 -27.86
CA TYR A 237 -15.73 -2.22 -26.78
C TYR A 237 -16.03 -3.29 -25.72
N ASN A 238 -16.37 -4.50 -26.16
CA ASN A 238 -16.62 -5.63 -25.25
C ASN A 238 -15.31 -6.13 -24.62
N TRP A 239 -14.19 -6.05 -25.35
CA TRP A 239 -12.86 -6.34 -24.81
C TRP A 239 -12.49 -5.43 -23.64
N LEU A 240 -12.75 -4.12 -23.75
CA LEU A 240 -12.47 -3.14 -22.69
C LEU A 240 -13.38 -3.29 -21.46
N HIS A 241 -14.47 -4.06 -21.54
CA HIS A 241 -15.29 -4.39 -20.38
C HIS A 241 -14.68 -5.47 -19.50
N ILE A 242 -13.86 -6.37 -20.03
CA ILE A 242 -13.19 -7.44 -19.26
C ILE A 242 -12.24 -6.88 -18.18
N PRO A 243 -11.29 -5.96 -18.48
CA PRO A 243 -10.39 -5.39 -17.48
C PRO A 243 -11.09 -4.50 -16.43
N GLN A 244 -12.38 -4.18 -16.60
CA GLN A 244 -13.15 -3.50 -15.55
C GLN A 244 -13.44 -4.41 -14.35
N PHE A 245 -13.45 -5.74 -14.57
CA PHE A 245 -13.76 -6.74 -13.54
C PHE A 245 -12.54 -7.56 -13.12
N LEU A 246 -11.43 -7.45 -13.85
CA LEU A 246 -10.21 -8.24 -13.65
C LEU A 246 -9.01 -7.33 -13.53
N LYS A 247 -8.20 -7.58 -12.49
CA LYS A 247 -6.89 -6.95 -12.31
C LYS A 247 -5.78 -7.85 -12.82
N VAL A 248 -4.64 -7.26 -13.15
CA VAL A 248 -3.45 -8.04 -13.55
C VAL A 248 -3.05 -9.01 -12.44
N THR A 249 -3.23 -8.62 -11.18
CA THR A 249 -2.95 -9.49 -10.03
C THR A 249 -3.93 -10.64 -9.83
N ASP A 250 -5.11 -10.60 -10.45
CA ASP A 250 -6.10 -11.68 -10.36
C ASP A 250 -5.72 -12.87 -11.26
N ILE A 251 -4.78 -12.67 -12.20
CA ILE A 251 -4.30 -13.70 -13.12
C ILE A 251 -3.25 -14.60 -12.43
N ILE A 252 -3.70 -15.79 -12.05
CA ILE A 252 -2.85 -16.84 -11.48
C ILE A 252 -2.23 -17.65 -12.62
N LEU A 253 -0.94 -17.41 -12.89
CA LEU A 253 -0.20 -18.24 -13.84
C LEU A 253 0.29 -19.50 -13.14
N LYS A 254 0.02 -20.67 -13.74
CA LYS A 254 0.60 -21.92 -13.24
C LYS A 254 2.13 -21.84 -13.33
N PRO A 255 2.86 -22.28 -12.30
CA PRO A 255 4.31 -22.36 -12.36
C PRO A 255 4.72 -23.20 -13.57
N LYS A 256 5.69 -22.71 -14.36
CA LYS A 256 6.34 -23.54 -15.39
C LYS A 256 7.02 -24.71 -14.68
N GLY A 257 6.42 -25.90 -14.76
CA GLY A 257 6.96 -27.11 -14.12
C GLY A 257 5.95 -28.22 -13.81
N LEU A 258 4.64 -27.96 -13.82
CA LEU A 258 3.64 -29.02 -13.72
C LEU A 258 3.36 -29.61 -15.11
N SER A 259 3.77 -30.86 -15.31
CA SER A 259 3.47 -31.65 -16.52
C SER A 259 1.98 -31.57 -16.83
N ALA A 260 1.65 -31.31 -18.09
CA ALA A 260 0.28 -31.46 -18.58
C ALA A 260 -0.22 -32.85 -18.19
N GLY A 261 -1.30 -32.90 -17.40
CA GLY A 261 -2.02 -34.15 -17.15
C GLY A 261 -2.44 -34.81 -18.47
N PRO A 262 -2.71 -36.11 -18.48
CA PRO A 262 -2.80 -36.89 -19.70
C PRO A 262 -3.83 -36.28 -20.65
N SER A 263 -3.37 -35.95 -21.86
CA SER A 263 -4.21 -35.50 -22.96
C SER A 263 -5.28 -36.54 -23.19
N SER A 264 -6.55 -36.20 -22.93
CA SER A 264 -7.68 -37.01 -23.36
C SER A 264 -7.82 -36.85 -24.87
N SER A 265 -7.02 -37.63 -25.60
CA SER A 265 -7.26 -37.91 -27.01
C SER A 265 -8.61 -38.62 -27.12
N LYS A 266 -9.69 -37.86 -27.30
CA LYS A 266 -10.96 -38.40 -27.78
C LYS A 266 -10.72 -38.91 -29.20
N LYS A 267 -10.52 -40.22 -29.33
CA LYS A 267 -10.67 -40.93 -30.60
C LYS A 267 -12.16 -40.88 -30.95
N HIS A 268 -12.49 -40.27 -32.08
CA HIS A 268 -13.76 -40.47 -32.74
C HIS A 268 -13.85 -41.94 -33.19
N CYS A 269 -14.95 -42.60 -32.81
CA CYS A 269 -15.56 -43.70 -33.55
C CYS A 269 -16.94 -43.21 -33.99
#